data_AF-A0A542GE17-F1
#
_entry.id   AF-A0A542GE17-F1
#
_cell.length_a   1.000
_cell.length_b   1.000
_cell.length_c   1.000
_cell.angle_alpha   90.00
_cell.angle_beta   90.00
_cell.angle_gamma   90.00
#
_symmetry.space_group_name_H-M   'P 1'
#
loop_
_entity.id
_entity.type
_entity.pdbx_description
1 polymer ?
#
loop_
_entity_poly.entity_id
_entity_poly.type
_entity_poly.pdbx_seq_one_letter_code
_entity_poly.pdbx_strand_id
1 'polypeptide(L)'
;MPAVTPSPSSSNEAGKPVTRRSSWAEAAAAADATKPSRAPSPAPAAPSPSAPAQSAPAQPARPPAADSAPEPNASVPAATRHSAKGGVAPQAAVPPSDAPVDAPALRRSRPTVADSIAESPMPDFISSPGLFVKEQKPRPVGGFRGALYNLTGGAWNLGPGPKQRQEDELARRISRQLQGSYNTAVLSLKGGIGKTSTTVGVGLTLAEYRGDAPCAIDANPDSGDLVERALGEGIYQQASPRTITDLLENIESINSLTALARYMHHAGRLHLIAGEQDPEVSDSLTAEEYLRIRKLISSYYSVALTDCGTGVTHNAMSGILQSADNLVIAAGYAVSGAKRARSTLHWLASHGYEDLARNAIVVITDKDEVSSRVDKDAIEEHLSGICRELIAVPHDRGVADGDLVTLDVLKPETRRAYKEIAAAIVDGYR
;
A
#
# COMPACT_ATOMS: atom_id res chain seq x y z
N MET A 1 22.34 56.38 -62.14
CA MET A 1 21.02 55.70 -62.16
C MET A 1 20.49 55.65 -60.73
N PRO A 2 19.16 55.59 -60.51
CA PRO A 2 18.56 55.99 -59.23
C PRO A 2 18.74 54.97 -58.11
N ALA A 3 18.75 55.46 -56.87
CA ALA A 3 18.57 54.65 -55.68
C ALA A 3 17.09 54.24 -55.55
N VAL A 4 16.84 53.02 -55.07
CA VAL A 4 15.49 52.55 -54.70
C VAL A 4 15.48 52.28 -53.21
N THR A 5 14.76 53.12 -52.46
CA THR A 5 14.47 52.90 -51.04
C THR A 5 13.41 51.81 -50.88
N PRO A 6 13.59 50.83 -49.98
CA PRO A 6 12.50 49.92 -49.63
C PRO A 6 11.41 50.67 -48.85
N SER A 7 10.17 50.16 -48.90
CA SER A 7 9.08 50.55 -47.99
C SER A 7 8.30 49.30 -47.58
N PRO A 8 7.71 49.28 -46.37
CA PRO A 8 7.44 48.03 -45.67
C PRO A 8 6.05 47.46 -45.93
N SER A 9 5.94 46.13 -45.87
CA SER A 9 4.67 45.42 -45.65
C SER A 9 4.89 44.30 -44.63
N SER A 10 4.32 44.46 -43.45
CA SER A 10 4.43 43.50 -42.35
C SER A 10 3.48 42.30 -42.54
N SER A 11 4.00 41.08 -42.47
CA SER A 11 3.23 39.87 -42.17
C SER A 11 3.97 39.07 -41.09
N ASN A 12 3.59 39.30 -39.84
CA ASN A 12 4.17 38.62 -38.67
C ASN A 12 3.52 37.24 -38.51
N GLU A 13 4.01 36.23 -39.25
CA GLU A 13 3.48 34.86 -39.12
C GLU A 13 3.94 34.27 -37.77
N ALA A 14 3.00 34.12 -36.85
CA ALA A 14 3.27 33.73 -35.48
C ALA A 14 3.87 32.31 -35.39
N GLY A 15 4.91 32.17 -34.57
CA GLY A 15 5.57 30.88 -34.35
C GLY A 15 4.59 29.84 -33.80
N LYS A 16 4.35 28.77 -34.57
CA LYS A 16 3.60 27.60 -34.13
C LYS A 16 4.29 26.99 -32.90
N PRO A 17 3.61 26.79 -31.76
CA PRO A 17 4.23 26.16 -30.60
C PRO A 17 4.59 24.71 -30.96
N VAL A 18 5.87 24.36 -30.89
CA VAL A 18 6.35 23.00 -31.17
C VAL A 18 6.00 22.11 -29.98
N THR A 19 4.79 21.55 -29.99
CA THR A 19 4.26 20.61 -28.99
C THR A 19 4.92 19.24 -29.10
N ARG A 20 6.24 19.19 -28.87
CA ARG A 20 7.03 17.95 -28.84
C ARG A 20 6.70 17.16 -27.57
N ARG A 21 5.53 16.53 -27.53
CA ARG A 21 5.16 15.48 -26.58
C ARG A 21 6.03 14.24 -26.85
N SER A 22 7.27 14.23 -26.38
CA SER A 22 8.07 13.01 -26.31
C SER A 22 7.43 12.06 -25.30
N SER A 23 6.98 10.90 -25.78
CA SER A 23 6.40 9.87 -24.94
C SER A 23 7.43 9.29 -23.95
N TRP A 24 6.97 8.77 -22.82
CA TRP A 24 7.84 7.99 -21.92
C TRP A 24 8.44 6.77 -22.63
N ALA A 25 7.71 6.17 -23.57
CA ALA A 25 8.20 5.08 -24.41
C ALA A 25 9.40 5.53 -25.28
N GLU A 26 9.38 6.73 -25.86
CA GLU A 26 10.55 7.31 -26.55
C GLU A 26 11.70 7.60 -25.59
N ALA A 27 11.44 8.08 -24.37
CA ALA A 27 12.49 8.31 -23.38
C ALA A 27 13.15 7.00 -22.90
N ALA A 28 12.36 5.94 -22.74
CA ALA A 28 12.84 4.59 -22.42
C ALA A 28 13.58 3.95 -23.62
N ALA A 29 13.04 4.06 -24.84
CA ALA A 29 13.66 3.53 -26.05
C ALA A 29 14.96 4.28 -26.40
N ALA A 30 15.04 5.59 -26.16
CA ALA A 30 16.28 6.36 -26.31
C ALA A 30 17.39 5.87 -25.34
N ALA A 31 17.02 5.35 -24.17
CA ALA A 31 17.97 4.75 -23.23
C ALA A 31 18.52 3.39 -23.71
N ASP A 32 17.72 2.61 -24.46
CA ASP A 32 18.16 1.39 -25.15
C ASP A 32 19.00 1.68 -26.42
N ALA A 33 18.58 2.67 -27.21
CA ALA A 33 19.08 2.94 -28.57
C ALA A 33 20.58 3.33 -28.66
N THR A 34 21.27 3.48 -27.52
CA THR A 34 22.70 3.80 -27.43
C THR A 34 23.63 2.59 -27.65
N LYS A 35 23.26 1.69 -28.58
CA LYS A 35 24.10 0.56 -29.04
C LYS A 35 23.85 0.27 -30.53
N PRO A 36 24.89 -0.04 -31.33
CA PRO A 36 24.70 -0.40 -32.74
C PRO A 36 23.96 -1.73 -32.88
N SER A 37 22.97 -1.77 -33.78
CA SER A 37 22.14 -2.94 -34.03
C SER A 37 22.90 -4.04 -34.78
N ARG A 38 22.61 -5.30 -34.44
CA ARG A 38 22.91 -6.48 -35.25
C ARG A 38 21.60 -7.24 -35.45
N ALA A 39 21.18 -7.41 -36.69
CA ALA A 39 19.87 -7.97 -37.03
C ALA A 39 19.71 -9.44 -36.57
N PRO A 40 18.50 -9.84 -36.12
CA PRO A 40 18.18 -11.25 -35.86
C PRO A 40 17.83 -11.99 -37.15
N SER A 41 18.19 -13.27 -37.21
CA SER A 41 17.68 -14.22 -38.22
C SER A 41 16.40 -14.91 -37.72
N PRO A 42 15.47 -15.33 -38.61
CA PRO A 42 14.19 -15.91 -38.21
C PRO A 42 14.33 -17.35 -37.67
N ALA A 43 13.41 -17.72 -36.77
CA ALA A 43 13.24 -19.08 -36.25
C ALA A 43 12.17 -19.87 -37.05
N PRO A 44 12.24 -21.21 -37.10
CA PRO A 44 11.24 -22.05 -37.78
C PRO A 44 9.93 -22.21 -36.98
N ALA A 45 8.86 -22.57 -37.68
CA ALA A 45 7.48 -22.60 -37.15
C ALA A 45 7.11 -23.87 -36.35
N ALA A 46 6.07 -23.75 -35.52
CA ALA A 46 5.43 -24.85 -34.80
C ALA A 46 4.11 -25.30 -35.48
N PRO A 47 3.70 -26.58 -35.36
CA PRO A 47 2.44 -27.09 -35.92
C PRO A 47 1.23 -26.87 -35.00
N SER A 48 0.03 -26.81 -35.59
CA SER A 48 -1.24 -26.47 -34.94
C SER A 48 -1.91 -27.63 -34.17
N PRO A 49 -2.79 -27.33 -33.18
CA PRO A 49 -3.52 -28.35 -32.40
C PRO A 49 -4.75 -28.92 -33.12
N SER A 50 -5.28 -30.04 -32.61
CA SER A 50 -6.54 -30.67 -33.04
C SER A 50 -7.55 -30.73 -31.90
N ALA A 51 -8.85 -30.64 -32.22
CA ALA A 51 -9.97 -30.64 -31.26
C ALA A 51 -11.17 -31.44 -31.83
N PRO A 52 -12.33 -31.54 -31.15
CA PRO A 52 -12.52 -32.32 -29.93
C PRO A 52 -13.66 -33.37 -30.08
N ALA A 53 -13.84 -34.23 -29.08
CA ALA A 53 -14.96 -35.18 -29.00
C ALA A 53 -15.96 -34.80 -27.89
N GLN A 54 -17.24 -35.11 -28.09
CA GLN A 54 -18.38 -34.61 -27.29
C GLN A 54 -19.02 -35.70 -26.41
N SER A 55 -19.62 -35.33 -25.27
CA SER A 55 -20.72 -36.10 -24.65
C SER A 55 -21.43 -35.37 -23.49
N ALA A 56 -22.77 -35.29 -23.55
CA ALA A 56 -23.73 -34.89 -22.51
C ALA A 56 -25.16 -35.25 -23.02
N PRO A 57 -26.28 -35.15 -22.24
CA PRO A 57 -26.45 -34.92 -20.80
C PRO A 57 -27.32 -36.01 -20.10
N ALA A 58 -27.60 -35.88 -18.78
CA ALA A 58 -28.68 -36.64 -18.10
C ALA A 58 -29.23 -35.95 -16.82
N GLN A 59 -30.55 -35.97 -16.63
CA GLN A 59 -31.35 -35.53 -15.46
C GLN A 59 -32.78 -36.17 -15.57
N PRO A 60 -33.69 -36.09 -14.56
CA PRO A 60 -33.56 -36.29 -13.10
C PRO A 60 -34.68 -37.23 -12.54
N ALA A 61 -34.76 -37.47 -11.21
CA ALA A 61 -35.88 -38.21 -10.56
C ALA A 61 -36.19 -37.77 -9.10
N ARG A 62 -37.41 -38.05 -8.59
CA ARG A 62 -38.02 -37.59 -7.30
C ARG A 62 -39.34 -38.37 -7.00
N PRO A 63 -40.04 -38.31 -5.83
CA PRO A 63 -39.72 -37.91 -4.44
C PRO A 63 -39.70 -39.16 -3.49
N PRO A 64 -40.66 -39.59 -2.59
CA PRO A 64 -41.88 -39.01 -1.95
C PRO A 64 -42.05 -39.18 -0.38
N ALA A 65 -42.50 -38.13 0.33
CA ALA A 65 -43.33 -38.11 1.58
C ALA A 65 -42.78 -38.78 2.90
N ALA A 66 -43.29 -38.56 4.13
CA ALA A 66 -44.46 -37.80 4.69
C ALA A 66 -44.26 -37.36 6.17
N ASP A 67 -45.02 -36.33 6.63
CA ASP A 67 -45.51 -35.96 7.99
C ASP A 67 -44.54 -35.84 9.21
N SER A 68 -44.82 -35.11 10.33
CA SER A 68 -46.04 -34.50 10.92
C SER A 68 -45.79 -33.15 11.65
N ALA A 69 -46.86 -32.44 12.06
CA ALA A 69 -46.90 -31.29 13.01
C ALA A 69 -47.56 -31.73 14.37
N PRO A 70 -47.82 -30.92 15.44
CA PRO A 70 -48.02 -29.44 15.54
C PRO A 70 -47.41 -28.73 16.81
N GLU A 71 -47.94 -27.54 17.15
CA GLU A 71 -47.55 -26.57 18.21
C GLU A 71 -48.18 -26.87 19.62
N PRO A 72 -48.25 -25.97 20.66
CA PRO A 72 -47.66 -24.62 20.90
C PRO A 72 -47.16 -24.29 22.36
N ASN A 73 -46.69 -23.03 22.55
CA ASN A 73 -47.00 -22.10 23.69
C ASN A 73 -45.98 -21.78 24.83
N ALA A 74 -46.06 -20.52 25.31
CA ALA A 74 -45.54 -19.77 26.48
C ALA A 74 -44.52 -20.41 27.48
N SER A 75 -43.59 -19.67 28.12
CA SER A 75 -43.80 -18.40 28.88
C SER A 75 -42.48 -17.66 29.22
N VAL A 76 -42.55 -16.36 29.61
CA VAL A 76 -41.40 -15.56 30.10
C VAL A 76 -41.79 -14.72 31.34
N PRO A 77 -41.02 -14.73 32.45
CA PRO A 77 -41.16 -13.81 33.57
C PRO A 77 -40.22 -12.59 33.45
N ALA A 78 -40.63 -11.43 33.99
CA ALA A 78 -39.89 -10.17 33.88
C ALA A 78 -39.01 -9.87 35.11
N ALA A 79 -37.95 -9.06 34.91
CA ALA A 79 -37.16 -8.44 35.98
C ALA A 79 -37.49 -6.94 36.12
N THR A 80 -37.45 -6.42 37.35
CA THR A 80 -38.08 -5.14 37.73
C THR A 80 -37.15 -3.92 37.67
N ARG A 81 -37.73 -2.77 37.28
CA ARG A 81 -37.11 -1.44 37.42
C ARG A 81 -37.27 -0.95 38.86
N HIS A 82 -36.29 -0.17 39.35
CA HIS A 82 -36.48 0.73 40.48
C HIS A 82 -36.00 2.14 40.13
N SER A 83 -36.70 3.15 40.64
CA SER A 83 -36.36 4.57 40.46
C SER A 83 -36.81 5.35 41.70
N ALA A 84 -36.05 6.37 42.08
CA ALA A 84 -36.41 7.35 43.11
C ALA A 84 -36.03 8.77 42.64
N LYS A 85 -36.64 9.82 43.23
CA LYS A 85 -36.60 11.22 42.76
C LYS A 85 -36.36 12.22 43.89
N GLY A 86 -35.92 13.44 43.53
CA GLY A 86 -35.88 14.66 44.37
C GLY A 86 -34.45 15.25 44.49
N GLY A 87 -34.20 16.58 44.45
CA GLY A 87 -35.06 17.77 44.35
C GLY A 87 -35.65 18.22 45.70
N VAL A 88 -35.60 19.49 46.15
CA VAL A 88 -35.20 20.80 45.55
C VAL A 88 -34.59 21.73 46.65
N ALA A 89 -33.98 22.88 46.30
CA ALA A 89 -33.32 23.90 47.18
C ALA A 89 -34.31 24.93 47.82
N PRO A 90 -33.96 26.14 48.36
CA PRO A 90 -32.68 26.81 48.74
C PRO A 90 -32.72 27.58 50.13
N GLN A 91 -31.95 28.69 50.31
CA GLN A 91 -31.94 29.75 51.40
C GLN A 91 -31.15 29.47 52.71
N ALA A 92 -30.58 30.45 53.46
CA ALA A 92 -30.29 31.90 53.26
C ALA A 92 -29.19 32.47 54.24
N ALA A 93 -28.89 33.78 54.16
CA ALA A 93 -27.81 34.57 54.83
C ALA A 93 -27.90 34.71 56.38
N VAL A 94 -26.93 35.24 57.16
CA VAL A 94 -26.45 36.66 57.42
C VAL A 94 -25.38 36.59 58.58
N PRO A 95 -24.44 37.53 58.95
CA PRO A 95 -23.94 38.86 58.44
C PRO A 95 -22.38 38.94 58.21
N PRO A 96 -21.78 40.13 57.94
CA PRO A 96 -20.33 40.41 58.04
C PRO A 96 -19.90 41.19 59.32
N SER A 97 -18.59 41.27 59.62
CA SER A 97 -18.00 42.30 60.53
C SER A 97 -16.49 42.53 60.29
N ASP A 98 -16.16 43.79 60.00
CA ASP A 98 -15.02 44.64 60.43
C ASP A 98 -13.61 44.08 60.73
N ALA A 99 -12.60 44.79 60.20
CA ALA A 99 -11.21 44.78 60.69
C ALA A 99 -11.01 45.91 61.73
N PRO A 100 -10.04 45.81 62.66
CA PRO A 100 -8.73 46.45 62.38
C PRO A 100 -7.46 45.86 63.07
N VAL A 101 -6.32 46.00 62.36
CA VAL A 101 -4.99 46.49 62.81
C VAL A 101 -4.18 45.81 63.95
N ASP A 102 -2.90 45.55 63.64
CA ASP A 102 -1.67 45.36 64.46
C ASP A 102 -1.59 44.45 65.71
N ALA A 103 -0.73 43.42 65.62
CA ALA A 103 0.42 43.22 66.51
C ALA A 103 1.44 42.18 65.95
N PRO A 104 2.76 42.40 66.02
CA PRO A 104 3.76 41.47 65.47
C PRO A 104 4.17 40.36 66.46
N ALA A 105 3.74 39.12 66.21
CA ALA A 105 4.13 37.95 67.01
C ALA A 105 5.24 37.12 66.34
N LEU A 106 6.48 37.24 66.83
CA LEU A 106 7.62 36.43 66.39
C LEU A 106 7.43 34.93 66.72
N ARG A 107 6.95 34.14 65.76
CA ARG A 107 7.01 32.67 65.78
C ARG A 107 7.63 32.12 64.51
N ARG A 108 8.87 31.63 64.61
CA ARG A 108 9.47 30.76 63.59
C ARG A 108 8.87 29.35 63.71
N SER A 109 7.74 29.13 63.06
CA SER A 109 7.30 27.76 62.73
C SER A 109 8.34 27.12 61.81
N ARG A 110 8.71 25.86 62.08
CA ARG A 110 9.32 25.01 61.06
C ARG A 110 8.21 24.59 60.08
N PRO A 111 8.47 24.53 58.76
CA PRO A 111 7.55 23.90 57.83
C PRO A 111 7.28 22.46 58.24
N THR A 112 6.03 22.07 58.14
CA THR A 112 5.54 20.69 58.22
C THR A 112 5.69 20.04 56.84
N VAL A 113 5.69 18.71 56.77
CA VAL A 113 5.79 18.00 55.48
C VAL A 113 4.64 18.37 54.52
N ALA A 114 3.49 18.78 55.05
CA ALA A 114 2.37 19.31 54.26
C ALA A 114 2.71 20.61 53.51
N ASP A 115 3.48 21.51 54.12
CA ASP A 115 3.87 22.79 53.50
C ASP A 115 4.81 22.56 52.31
N SER A 116 5.71 21.58 52.41
CA SER A 116 6.62 21.17 51.32
C SER A 116 5.91 20.53 50.12
N ILE A 117 4.70 19.99 50.32
CA ILE A 117 3.86 19.45 49.24
C ILE A 117 3.15 20.60 48.48
N ALA A 118 2.87 21.73 49.13
CA ALA A 118 2.18 22.86 48.53
C ALA A 118 3.07 23.71 47.58
N GLU A 119 4.38 23.79 47.83
CA GLU A 119 5.33 24.51 46.95
C GLU A 119 5.90 23.66 45.80
N SER A 120 5.64 22.35 45.79
CA SER A 120 6.07 21.46 44.70
C SER A 120 5.02 21.42 43.60
N PRO A 121 5.33 21.75 42.32
CA PRO A 121 4.41 21.51 41.23
C PRO A 121 4.08 20.01 41.12
N MET A 122 2.85 19.63 41.46
CA MET A 122 2.37 18.27 41.27
C MET A 122 2.53 17.88 39.79
N PRO A 123 3.20 16.76 39.47
CA PRO A 123 3.27 16.27 38.09
C PRO A 123 1.86 16.10 37.54
N ASP A 124 1.61 16.60 36.33
CA ASP A 124 0.27 16.51 35.73
C ASP A 124 -0.05 15.06 35.35
N PHE A 125 -0.75 14.36 36.27
CA PHE A 125 -1.06 12.94 36.20
C PHE A 125 -1.83 12.55 34.92
N ILE A 126 -2.56 13.49 34.32
CA ILE A 126 -3.31 13.28 33.08
C ILE A 126 -2.36 13.16 31.88
N SER A 127 -1.23 13.86 31.91
CA SER A 127 -0.29 14.00 30.80
C SER A 127 0.86 12.97 30.80
N SER A 128 0.92 12.01 31.74
CA SER A 128 1.99 10.99 31.77
C SER A 128 1.61 9.66 32.45
N PRO A 129 0.81 8.80 31.81
CA PRO A 129 0.46 7.47 32.34
C PRO A 129 1.66 6.53 32.59
N GLY A 130 2.77 6.72 31.86
CA GLY A 130 3.97 5.89 31.97
C GLY A 130 4.76 6.04 33.27
N LEU A 131 4.53 7.09 34.06
CA LEU A 131 5.32 7.40 35.26
C LEU A 131 5.13 6.37 36.41
N PHE A 132 4.07 5.57 36.35
CA PHE A 132 3.77 4.50 37.32
C PHE A 132 3.86 3.09 36.72
N VAL A 133 4.07 2.97 35.40
CA VAL A 133 4.15 1.69 34.69
C VAL A 133 5.57 1.53 34.12
N LYS A 134 6.41 0.80 34.85
CA LYS A 134 7.74 0.41 34.36
C LYS A 134 7.60 -0.33 33.03
N GLU A 135 8.20 0.22 31.97
CA GLU A 135 8.15 -0.35 30.62
C GLU A 135 8.48 -1.85 30.66
N GLN A 136 7.51 -2.68 30.26
CA GLN A 136 7.74 -4.11 30.14
C GLN A 136 8.63 -4.34 28.92
N LYS A 137 9.92 -4.64 29.17
CA LYS A 137 10.87 -5.04 28.13
C LYS A 137 10.20 -6.09 27.22
N PRO A 138 10.15 -5.88 25.89
CA PRO A 138 9.51 -6.81 24.97
C PRO A 138 10.02 -8.24 25.16
N ARG A 139 9.12 -9.22 25.01
CA ARG A 139 9.46 -10.63 25.22
C ARG A 139 10.33 -11.11 24.04
N PRO A 140 11.48 -11.76 24.27
CA PRO A 140 12.33 -12.23 23.18
C PRO A 140 11.68 -13.40 22.45
N VAL A 141 11.21 -13.17 21.23
CA VAL A 141 10.70 -14.24 20.36
C VAL A 141 11.89 -14.99 19.74
N GLY A 142 12.00 -16.29 20.02
CA GLY A 142 12.96 -17.18 19.39
C GLY A 142 14.44 -17.04 19.80
N GLY A 143 15.28 -17.89 19.20
CA GLY A 143 16.72 -18.01 19.48
C GLY A 143 17.04 -18.41 20.92
N PHE A 144 18.33 -18.37 21.29
CA PHE A 144 18.78 -18.68 22.65
C PHE A 144 18.12 -17.80 23.72
N ARG A 145 17.79 -16.53 23.41
CA ARG A 145 17.14 -15.62 24.36
C ARG A 145 15.67 -16.00 24.61
N GLY A 146 14.92 -16.37 23.58
CA GLY A 146 13.56 -16.90 23.73
C GLY A 146 13.56 -18.26 24.43
N ALA A 147 14.51 -19.14 24.10
CA ALA A 147 14.69 -20.42 24.78
C ALA A 147 14.98 -20.22 26.28
N LEU A 148 15.91 -19.33 26.65
CA LEU A 148 16.23 -19.01 28.04
C LEU A 148 15.05 -18.34 28.77
N TYR A 149 14.32 -17.43 28.11
CA TYR A 149 13.12 -16.80 28.68
C TYR A 149 12.05 -17.86 28.99
N ASN A 150 11.80 -18.79 28.07
CA ASN A 150 10.84 -19.88 28.27
C ASN A 150 11.30 -20.87 29.37
N LEU A 151 12.57 -21.32 29.32
CA LEU A 151 13.16 -22.23 30.31
C LEU A 151 13.21 -21.66 31.73
N THR A 152 13.28 -20.33 31.88
CA THR A 152 13.28 -19.64 33.17
C THR A 152 11.88 -19.17 33.61
N GLY A 153 10.81 -19.62 32.95
CA GLY A 153 9.43 -19.21 33.28
C GLY A 153 9.19 -17.70 33.17
N GLY A 154 9.98 -17.02 32.33
CA GLY A 154 9.98 -15.57 32.17
C GLY A 154 10.86 -14.78 33.14
N ALA A 155 11.53 -15.43 34.11
CA ALA A 155 12.34 -14.75 35.12
C ALA A 155 13.57 -14.02 34.54
N TRP A 156 14.17 -14.53 33.45
CA TRP A 156 15.35 -13.93 32.80
C TRP A 156 15.01 -13.33 31.43
N ASN A 157 14.40 -12.14 31.43
CA ASN A 157 14.15 -11.37 30.21
C ASN A 157 15.38 -10.54 29.78
N LEU A 158 16.20 -11.10 28.88
CA LEU A 158 17.34 -10.42 28.24
C LEU A 158 16.93 -9.43 27.13
N GLY A 159 15.64 -9.31 26.83
CA GLY A 159 15.10 -8.50 25.73
C GLY A 159 15.41 -9.03 24.33
N PRO A 160 14.70 -8.54 23.30
CA PRO A 160 14.85 -8.98 21.92
C PRO A 160 16.29 -8.81 21.39
N GLY A 161 16.73 -9.77 20.58
CA GLY A 161 18.02 -9.72 19.89
C GLY A 161 18.10 -8.55 18.89
N PRO A 162 19.29 -8.24 18.33
CA PRO A 162 19.43 -7.16 17.36
C PRO A 162 18.59 -7.41 16.09
N LYS A 163 18.56 -8.65 15.57
CA LYS A 163 17.68 -9.02 14.45
C LYS A 163 16.20 -8.84 14.80
N GLN A 164 15.75 -9.36 15.95
CA GLN A 164 14.37 -9.21 16.39
C GLN A 164 13.96 -7.73 16.49
N ARG A 165 14.82 -6.86 17.06
CA ARG A 165 14.54 -5.41 17.13
C ARG A 165 14.43 -4.72 15.77
N GLN A 166 15.06 -5.24 14.72
CA GLN A 166 14.86 -4.74 13.35
C GLN A 166 13.52 -5.19 12.78
N GLU A 167 13.12 -6.45 13.00
CA GLU A 167 11.80 -6.95 12.60
C GLU A 167 10.67 -6.23 13.36
N ASP A 168 10.83 -6.03 14.68
CA ASP A 168 9.90 -5.27 15.54
C ASP A 168 9.77 -3.81 15.05
N GLU A 169 10.88 -3.18 14.63
CA GLU A 169 10.91 -1.81 14.12
C GLU A 169 10.27 -1.69 12.73
N LEU A 170 10.49 -2.64 11.82
CA LEU A 170 9.79 -2.70 10.53
C LEU A 170 8.28 -2.87 10.74
N ALA A 171 7.86 -3.78 11.63
CA ALA A 171 6.46 -3.94 12.02
C ALA A 171 5.87 -2.64 12.60
N ARG A 172 6.63 -1.91 13.42
CA ARG A 172 6.23 -0.61 13.99
C ARG A 172 6.10 0.50 12.94
N ARG A 173 6.97 0.52 11.93
CA ARG A 173 6.90 1.45 10.78
C ARG A 173 5.65 1.16 9.94
N ILE A 174 5.45 -0.10 9.54
CA ILE A 174 4.29 -0.53 8.73
C ILE A 174 2.96 -0.26 9.44
N SER A 175 2.86 -0.58 10.74
CA SER A 175 1.63 -0.43 11.53
C SER A 175 1.26 1.02 11.90
N ARG A 176 2.05 2.02 11.47
CA ARG A 176 1.77 3.44 11.72
C ARG A 176 0.36 3.83 11.25
N GLN A 177 -0.43 4.37 12.18
CA GLN A 177 -1.77 4.89 11.89
C GLN A 177 -1.67 6.09 10.94
N LEU A 178 -2.49 6.08 9.89
CA LEU A 178 -2.55 7.11 8.86
C LEU A 178 -3.77 8.00 9.07
N GLN A 179 -3.65 9.30 8.75
CA GLN A 179 -4.71 10.30 8.93
C GLN A 179 -5.45 10.62 7.62
N GLY A 180 -5.31 9.77 6.60
CA GLY A 180 -5.85 9.98 5.26
C GLY A 180 -5.72 8.72 4.40
N SER A 181 -6.12 8.83 3.13
CA SER A 181 -6.01 7.76 2.13
C SER A 181 -4.88 8.03 1.16
N TYR A 182 -3.85 7.17 1.18
CA TYR A 182 -2.67 7.27 0.34
C TYR A 182 -2.65 6.17 -0.72
N ASN A 183 -2.06 6.47 -1.87
CA ASN A 183 -1.92 5.57 -3.02
C ASN A 183 -0.46 5.43 -3.42
N THR A 184 -0.05 4.23 -3.81
CA THR A 184 1.30 3.95 -4.31
C THR A 184 1.22 3.31 -5.68
N ALA A 185 1.69 4.03 -6.69
CA ALA A 185 1.85 3.48 -8.03
C ALA A 185 3.06 2.53 -8.06
N VAL A 186 2.90 1.37 -8.67
CA VAL A 186 3.96 0.37 -8.88
C VAL A 186 4.20 0.25 -10.39
N LEU A 187 5.33 0.77 -10.86
CA LEU A 187 5.69 0.83 -12.29
C LEU A 187 6.74 -0.21 -12.65
N SER A 188 6.72 -0.65 -13.92
CA SER A 188 7.84 -1.41 -14.50
C SER A 188 8.12 -1.00 -15.94
N LEU A 189 9.38 -1.17 -16.38
CA LEU A 189 9.84 -0.83 -17.75
C LEU A 189 10.07 -2.05 -18.64
N LYS A 190 9.62 -3.24 -18.20
CA LYS A 190 9.77 -4.52 -18.90
C LYS A 190 8.89 -5.56 -18.22
N GLY A 191 8.06 -6.25 -19.01
CA GLY A 191 7.24 -7.36 -18.55
C GLY A 191 8.07 -8.48 -17.88
N GLY A 192 7.45 -9.17 -16.92
CA GLY A 192 8.06 -10.29 -16.21
C GLY A 192 9.19 -9.93 -15.23
N ILE A 193 9.46 -8.66 -14.91
CA ILE A 193 10.44 -8.29 -13.87
C ILE A 193 9.99 -8.72 -12.46
N GLY A 194 8.68 -8.90 -12.24
CA GLY A 194 8.10 -9.21 -10.92
C GLY A 194 7.29 -8.05 -10.32
N LYS A 195 6.86 -7.08 -11.15
CA LYS A 195 5.99 -5.96 -10.75
C LYS A 195 4.77 -6.43 -9.96
N THR A 196 3.90 -7.21 -10.61
CA THR A 196 2.66 -7.73 -10.04
C THR A 196 2.94 -8.52 -8.75
N SER A 197 3.93 -9.42 -8.78
CA SER A 197 4.32 -10.24 -7.62
C SER A 197 4.86 -9.39 -6.45
N THR A 198 5.49 -8.25 -6.73
CA THR A 198 5.90 -7.26 -5.72
C THR A 198 4.67 -6.56 -5.14
N THR A 199 3.73 -6.10 -5.99
CA THR A 199 2.48 -5.48 -5.54
C THR A 199 1.68 -6.42 -4.64
N VAL A 200 1.55 -7.71 -5.00
CA VAL A 200 0.91 -8.73 -4.17
C VAL A 200 1.69 -8.99 -2.88
N GLY A 201 3.00 -9.26 -2.94
CA GLY A 201 3.80 -9.57 -1.76
C GLY A 201 3.85 -8.43 -0.74
N VAL A 202 3.96 -7.18 -1.23
CA VAL A 202 3.91 -5.98 -0.41
C VAL A 202 2.49 -5.72 0.11
N GLY A 203 1.46 -5.90 -0.71
CA GLY A 203 0.06 -5.79 -0.31
C GLY A 203 -0.33 -6.76 0.80
N LEU A 204 0.09 -8.02 0.68
CA LEU A 204 -0.07 -9.03 1.72
C LEU A 204 0.72 -8.66 2.99
N THR A 205 1.91 -8.08 2.86
CA THR A 205 2.72 -7.68 4.01
C THR A 205 2.10 -6.49 4.75
N LEU A 206 1.57 -5.50 4.02
CA LEU A 206 0.73 -4.44 4.59
C LEU A 206 -0.50 -5.05 5.31
N ALA A 207 -1.13 -6.07 4.71
CA ALA A 207 -2.28 -6.76 5.27
C ALA A 207 -1.96 -7.69 6.47
N GLU A 208 -0.69 -8.06 6.68
CA GLU A 208 -0.22 -8.77 7.89
C GLU A 208 -0.01 -7.79 9.06
N TYR A 209 0.68 -6.66 8.81
CA TYR A 209 1.17 -5.77 9.87
C TYR A 209 0.29 -4.55 10.17
N ARG A 210 -0.65 -4.16 9.31
CA ARG A 210 -1.54 -3.00 9.54
C ARG A 210 -2.83 -3.35 10.24
N GLY A 211 -3.37 -2.43 11.05
CA GLY A 211 -4.68 -2.58 11.69
C GLY A 211 -5.86 -2.43 10.74
N ASP A 212 -5.70 -1.64 9.67
CA ASP A 212 -6.62 -1.52 8.54
C ASP A 212 -6.25 -2.51 7.42
N ALA A 213 -7.18 -2.76 6.50
CA ALA A 213 -6.93 -3.57 5.31
C ALA A 213 -6.42 -2.66 4.17
N PRO A 214 -5.35 -3.03 3.45
CA PRO A 214 -4.95 -2.36 2.22
C PRO A 214 -5.80 -2.81 1.03
N CYS A 215 -5.94 -1.93 0.04
CA CYS A 215 -6.45 -2.28 -1.29
C CYS A 215 -5.28 -2.38 -2.29
N ALA A 216 -5.34 -3.32 -3.23
CA ALA A 216 -4.53 -3.32 -4.44
C ALA A 216 -5.45 -3.27 -5.67
N ILE A 217 -5.16 -2.33 -6.57
CA ILE A 217 -5.92 -2.07 -7.80
C ILE A 217 -5.04 -2.49 -8.96
N ASP A 218 -5.52 -3.41 -9.79
CA ASP A 218 -4.88 -3.69 -11.06
C ASP A 218 -5.23 -2.59 -12.07
N ALA A 219 -4.20 -2.01 -12.70
CA ALA A 219 -4.32 -1.04 -13.78
C ALA A 219 -3.36 -1.41 -14.92
N ASN A 220 -3.16 -2.71 -15.15
CA ASN A 220 -2.34 -3.25 -16.22
C ASN A 220 -3.18 -3.59 -17.48
N PRO A 221 -3.03 -2.86 -18.59
CA PRO A 221 -3.69 -3.22 -19.85
C PRO A 221 -3.05 -4.43 -20.54
N ASP A 222 -1.81 -4.77 -20.20
CA ASP A 222 -1.04 -5.80 -20.90
C ASP A 222 -1.42 -7.23 -20.47
N SER A 223 -1.84 -7.41 -19.21
CA SER A 223 -2.25 -8.68 -18.57
C SER A 223 -2.80 -8.40 -17.16
N GLY A 224 -4.08 -8.63 -16.89
CA GLY A 224 -4.69 -8.34 -15.58
C GLY A 224 -4.37 -9.38 -14.49
N ASP A 225 -3.09 -9.69 -14.30
CA ASP A 225 -2.58 -10.83 -13.53
C ASP A 225 -2.49 -10.62 -12.00
N LEU A 226 -3.00 -9.50 -11.47
CA LEU A 226 -2.86 -9.16 -10.05
C LEU A 226 -3.55 -10.15 -9.10
N VAL A 227 -4.82 -10.50 -9.36
CA VAL A 227 -5.56 -11.43 -8.47
C VAL A 227 -5.28 -12.89 -8.80
N GLU A 228 -4.82 -13.21 -10.02
CA GLU A 228 -4.21 -14.52 -10.33
C GLU A 228 -2.97 -14.76 -9.45
N ARG A 229 -2.05 -13.80 -9.34
CA ARG A 229 -0.89 -13.89 -8.44
C ARG A 229 -1.25 -13.93 -6.97
N ALA A 230 -2.42 -13.40 -6.58
CA ALA A 230 -2.83 -13.34 -5.18
C ALA A 230 -3.71 -14.52 -4.73
N LEU A 231 -4.35 -15.24 -5.66
CA LEU A 231 -5.36 -16.28 -5.35
C LEU A 231 -5.27 -17.55 -6.21
N GLY A 232 -4.43 -17.57 -7.27
CA GLY A 232 -4.27 -18.68 -8.20
C GLY A 232 -5.30 -18.69 -9.35
N GLU A 233 -4.92 -19.28 -10.49
CA GLU A 233 -5.73 -19.35 -11.73
C GLU A 233 -7.13 -19.96 -11.52
N GLY A 234 -7.26 -20.89 -10.55
CA GLY A 234 -8.49 -21.64 -10.32
C GLY A 234 -9.71 -20.81 -9.89
N ILE A 235 -9.52 -19.56 -9.44
CA ILE A 235 -10.61 -18.67 -9.01
C ILE A 235 -11.41 -18.17 -10.22
N TYR A 236 -10.72 -17.76 -11.28
CA TYR A 236 -11.31 -17.23 -12.52
C TYR A 236 -12.11 -18.28 -13.30
N GLN A 237 -11.89 -19.57 -13.01
CA GLN A 237 -12.56 -20.69 -13.67
C GLN A 237 -13.90 -21.08 -13.01
N GLN A 238 -14.28 -20.46 -11.89
CA GLN A 238 -15.50 -20.81 -11.13
C GLN A 238 -16.65 -19.80 -11.28
N ALA A 239 -16.34 -18.54 -11.60
CA ALA A 239 -17.31 -17.50 -11.95
C ALA A 239 -16.61 -16.44 -12.80
N SER A 240 -17.37 -15.68 -13.60
CA SER A 240 -16.82 -14.46 -14.18
C SER A 240 -16.38 -13.55 -13.03
N PRO A 241 -15.10 -13.14 -12.95
CA PRO A 241 -14.66 -12.17 -11.96
C PRO A 241 -15.38 -10.84 -12.21
N ARG A 242 -15.39 -9.96 -11.21
CA ARG A 242 -15.71 -8.55 -11.46
C ARG A 242 -14.44 -7.76 -11.67
N THR A 243 -14.37 -7.02 -12.76
CA THR A 243 -13.19 -6.23 -13.13
C THR A 243 -13.33 -4.79 -12.65
N ILE A 244 -12.27 -4.01 -12.85
CA ILE A 244 -12.26 -2.55 -12.73
C ILE A 244 -13.33 -1.89 -13.63
N THR A 245 -13.73 -2.54 -14.73
CA THR A 245 -14.79 -2.09 -15.65
C THR A 245 -16.17 -2.23 -15.02
N ASP A 246 -16.53 -3.39 -14.46
CA ASP A 246 -17.79 -3.60 -13.71
C ASP A 246 -17.96 -2.55 -12.59
N LEU A 247 -16.86 -2.28 -11.88
CA LEU A 247 -16.79 -1.30 -10.80
C LEU A 247 -17.08 0.12 -11.30
N LEU A 248 -16.53 0.48 -12.46
CA LEU A 248 -16.67 1.79 -13.09
C LEU A 248 -18.09 2.03 -13.61
N GLU A 249 -18.69 1.06 -14.30
CA GLU A 249 -20.08 1.15 -14.79
C GLU A 249 -21.07 1.42 -13.64
N ASN A 250 -20.84 0.75 -12.50
CA ASN A 250 -21.74 0.77 -11.36
C ASN A 250 -21.35 1.81 -10.29
N ILE A 251 -20.33 2.64 -10.54
CA ILE A 251 -19.63 3.40 -9.50
C ILE A 251 -20.53 4.34 -8.68
N GLU A 252 -21.50 5.00 -9.32
CA GLU A 252 -22.45 5.92 -8.68
C GLU A 252 -23.47 5.21 -7.76
N SER A 253 -23.58 3.88 -7.84
CA SER A 253 -24.42 3.07 -6.94
C SER A 253 -23.74 2.73 -5.60
N ILE A 254 -22.42 2.94 -5.51
CA ILE A 254 -21.59 2.42 -4.41
C ILE A 254 -21.56 3.41 -3.24
N ASN A 255 -22.55 3.26 -2.37
CA ASN A 255 -22.75 4.07 -1.17
C ASN A 255 -22.18 3.46 0.13
N SER A 256 -21.60 2.25 0.05
CA SER A 256 -21.13 1.50 1.22
C SER A 256 -20.04 0.49 0.86
N LEU A 257 -19.19 0.16 1.84
CA LEU A 257 -18.17 -0.89 1.70
C LEU A 257 -18.79 -2.24 1.31
N THR A 258 -20.02 -2.55 1.77
CA THR A 258 -20.77 -3.75 1.40
C THR A 258 -21.25 -3.75 -0.07
N ALA A 259 -21.45 -2.58 -0.67
CA ALA A 259 -21.70 -2.46 -2.11
C ALA A 259 -20.40 -2.61 -2.90
N LEU A 260 -19.29 -2.00 -2.43
CA LEU A 260 -17.96 -2.07 -3.05
C LEU A 260 -17.39 -3.49 -3.04
N ALA A 261 -17.55 -4.24 -1.95
CA ALA A 261 -17.03 -5.60 -1.79
C ALA A 261 -17.59 -6.61 -2.82
N ARG A 262 -18.65 -6.25 -3.56
CA ARG A 262 -19.16 -7.05 -4.70
C ARG A 262 -18.22 -7.05 -5.90
N TYR A 263 -17.33 -6.07 -5.98
CA TYR A 263 -16.35 -5.85 -7.06
C TYR A 263 -14.91 -6.10 -6.56
N MET A 264 -14.76 -6.91 -5.49
CA MET A 264 -13.47 -7.15 -4.85
C MET A 264 -13.22 -8.63 -4.60
N HIS A 265 -11.95 -9.01 -4.73
CA HIS A 265 -11.41 -10.31 -4.37
C HIS A 265 -10.55 -10.18 -3.10
N HIS A 266 -10.34 -11.24 -2.33
CA HIS A 266 -9.76 -11.15 -0.98
C HIS A 266 -8.66 -12.19 -0.75
N ALA A 267 -7.39 -11.75 -0.74
CA ALA A 267 -6.24 -12.58 -0.38
C ALA A 267 -5.90 -12.37 1.10
N GLY A 268 -6.54 -13.17 1.97
CA GLY A 268 -6.46 -12.99 3.42
C GLY A 268 -7.08 -11.66 3.86
N ARG A 269 -6.24 -10.66 4.15
CA ARG A 269 -6.66 -9.28 4.48
C ARG A 269 -6.33 -8.26 3.38
N LEU A 270 -5.69 -8.66 2.28
CA LEU A 270 -5.49 -7.80 1.11
C LEU A 270 -6.77 -7.82 0.26
N HIS A 271 -7.33 -6.65 -0.03
CA HIS A 271 -8.51 -6.49 -0.88
C HIS A 271 -8.07 -6.11 -2.30
N LEU A 272 -8.61 -6.76 -3.32
CA LEU A 272 -8.11 -6.72 -4.71
C LEU A 272 -9.21 -6.30 -5.67
N ILE A 273 -8.91 -5.37 -6.58
CA ILE A 273 -9.73 -5.10 -7.78
C ILE A 273 -9.00 -5.70 -8.97
N ALA A 274 -9.69 -6.57 -9.72
CA ALA A 274 -9.10 -7.25 -10.87
C ALA A 274 -8.99 -6.33 -12.09
N GLY A 275 -7.92 -6.53 -12.86
CA GLY A 275 -7.73 -5.86 -14.14
C GLY A 275 -8.73 -6.39 -15.16
N GLU A 276 -8.97 -5.60 -16.21
CA GLU A 276 -9.71 -6.10 -17.35
C GLU A 276 -8.84 -7.08 -18.15
N GLN A 277 -9.44 -8.16 -18.63
CA GLN A 277 -8.72 -9.26 -19.30
C GLN A 277 -8.83 -9.18 -20.83
N ASP A 278 -9.82 -8.45 -21.35
CA ASP A 278 -9.88 -8.07 -22.76
C ASP A 278 -8.96 -6.85 -23.02
N PRO A 279 -7.90 -6.97 -23.83
CA PRO A 279 -7.00 -5.84 -24.08
C PRO A 279 -7.66 -4.66 -24.78
N GLU A 280 -8.67 -4.88 -25.64
CA GLU A 280 -9.37 -3.78 -26.33
C GLU A 280 -10.21 -2.94 -25.36
N VAL A 281 -10.76 -3.58 -24.31
CA VAL A 281 -11.47 -2.89 -23.23
C VAL A 281 -10.48 -2.32 -22.21
N SER A 282 -9.39 -3.02 -21.88
CA SER A 282 -8.44 -2.54 -20.88
C SER A 282 -7.64 -1.32 -21.32
N ASP A 283 -7.32 -1.18 -22.62
CA ASP A 283 -6.70 0.03 -23.20
C ASP A 283 -7.62 1.27 -23.14
N SER A 284 -8.92 1.08 -22.88
CA SER A 284 -9.90 2.17 -22.83
C SER A 284 -9.90 2.97 -21.53
N LEU A 285 -9.43 2.39 -20.41
CA LEU A 285 -9.53 3.01 -19.08
C LEU A 285 -8.76 4.34 -19.03
N THR A 286 -9.50 5.44 -18.89
CA THR A 286 -8.93 6.79 -18.92
C THR A 286 -8.44 7.28 -17.55
N ALA A 287 -7.64 8.35 -17.57
CA ALA A 287 -7.20 9.06 -16.37
C ALA A 287 -8.37 9.58 -15.51
N GLU A 288 -9.46 10.04 -16.12
CA GLU A 288 -10.62 10.55 -15.38
C GLU A 288 -11.38 9.42 -14.67
N GLU A 289 -11.54 8.28 -15.33
CA GLU A 289 -12.21 7.10 -14.79
C GLU A 289 -11.40 6.47 -13.66
N TYR A 290 -10.09 6.33 -13.84
CA TYR A 290 -9.19 5.93 -12.75
C TYR A 290 -9.28 6.91 -11.56
N LEU A 291 -9.35 8.23 -11.80
CA LEU A 291 -9.52 9.22 -10.72
C LEU A 291 -10.88 9.08 -10.00
N ARG A 292 -11.96 8.72 -10.70
CA ARG A 292 -13.26 8.39 -10.08
C ARG A 292 -13.14 7.15 -9.19
N ILE A 293 -12.46 6.10 -9.66
CA ILE A 293 -12.20 4.87 -8.87
C ILE A 293 -11.33 5.19 -7.64
N ARG A 294 -10.19 5.87 -7.81
CA ARG A 294 -9.30 6.32 -6.72
C ARG A 294 -10.06 7.14 -5.67
N LYS A 295 -10.99 8.02 -6.09
CA LYS A 295 -11.86 8.79 -5.19
C LYS A 295 -12.81 7.88 -4.38
N LEU A 296 -13.44 6.89 -5.02
CA LEU A 296 -14.28 5.92 -4.31
C LEU A 296 -13.46 5.12 -3.29
N ILE A 297 -12.31 4.58 -3.70
CA ILE A 297 -11.39 3.83 -2.82
C ILE A 297 -10.87 4.70 -1.67
N SER A 298 -10.66 6.00 -1.89
CA SER A 298 -10.23 6.93 -0.82
C SER A 298 -11.23 7.08 0.33
N SER A 299 -12.50 6.72 0.11
CA SER A 299 -13.55 6.77 1.13
C SER A 299 -13.57 5.56 2.07
N TYR A 300 -12.80 4.50 1.76
CA TYR A 300 -12.83 3.22 2.47
C TYR A 300 -11.45 2.66 2.84
N TYR A 301 -10.37 3.07 2.16
CA TYR A 301 -9.03 2.50 2.34
C TYR A 301 -7.99 3.60 2.63
N SER A 302 -7.24 3.44 3.72
CA SER A 302 -6.11 4.32 4.07
C SER A 302 -4.88 4.09 3.21
N VAL A 303 -4.74 2.90 2.62
CA VAL A 303 -3.64 2.47 1.76
C VAL A 303 -4.19 1.78 0.51
N ALA A 304 -3.85 2.33 -0.65
CA ALA A 304 -4.03 1.71 -1.96
C ALA A 304 -2.66 1.45 -2.61
N LEU A 305 -2.49 0.28 -3.22
CA LEU A 305 -1.44 0.03 -4.21
C LEU A 305 -2.10 0.02 -5.59
N THR A 306 -1.46 0.61 -6.60
CA THR A 306 -1.93 0.56 -7.99
C THR A 306 -0.87 -0.11 -8.85
N ASP A 307 -1.20 -1.27 -9.42
CA ASP A 307 -0.30 -2.08 -10.22
C ASP A 307 -0.33 -1.63 -11.68
N CYS A 308 0.60 -0.76 -12.08
CA CYS A 308 0.55 -0.10 -13.38
C CYS A 308 1.50 -0.78 -14.38
N GLY A 309 0.92 -1.68 -15.18
CA GLY A 309 1.49 -2.53 -16.25
C GLY A 309 2.95 -2.42 -16.69
N THR A 310 3.16 -2.39 -18.00
CA THR A 310 4.48 -2.21 -18.63
C THR A 310 4.53 -0.99 -19.56
N GLY A 311 3.36 -0.46 -19.96
CA GLY A 311 3.23 0.78 -20.73
C GLY A 311 2.79 2.00 -19.91
N VAL A 312 3.66 3.02 -19.78
CA VAL A 312 3.30 4.37 -19.31
C VAL A 312 2.65 5.22 -20.42
N THR A 313 2.48 4.65 -21.61
CA THR A 313 1.67 5.18 -22.73
C THR A 313 0.16 5.02 -22.53
N HIS A 314 -0.28 4.29 -21.50
CA HIS A 314 -1.68 3.96 -21.28
C HIS A 314 -2.54 5.16 -20.83
N ASN A 315 -3.82 5.19 -21.22
CA ASN A 315 -4.74 6.32 -21.02
C ASN A 315 -4.97 6.68 -19.54
N ALA A 316 -4.93 5.71 -18.63
CA ALA A 316 -5.05 5.93 -17.18
C ALA A 316 -3.84 6.64 -16.54
N MET A 317 -2.66 6.56 -17.17
CA MET A 317 -1.37 6.74 -16.48
C MET A 317 -1.17 8.14 -15.89
N SER A 318 -1.65 9.20 -16.56
CA SER A 318 -1.57 10.56 -16.02
C SER A 318 -2.42 10.75 -14.76
N GLY A 319 -3.59 10.09 -14.68
CA GLY A 319 -4.46 10.10 -13.51
C GLY A 319 -3.91 9.26 -12.35
N ILE A 320 -3.26 8.12 -12.67
CA ILE A 320 -2.51 7.31 -11.69
C ILE A 320 -1.40 8.15 -11.07
N LEU A 321 -0.52 8.75 -11.88
CA LEU A 321 0.60 9.55 -11.39
C LEU A 321 0.15 10.86 -10.71
N GLN A 322 -0.99 11.46 -11.12
CA GLN A 322 -1.54 12.65 -10.47
C GLN A 322 -2.13 12.37 -9.08
N SER A 323 -2.49 11.11 -8.78
CA SER A 323 -3.15 10.72 -7.53
C SER A 323 -2.42 9.62 -6.76
N ALA A 324 -1.13 9.45 -7.06
CA ALA A 324 -0.18 8.68 -6.28
C ALA A 324 0.55 9.60 -5.29
N ASP A 325 0.69 9.13 -4.06
CA ASP A 325 1.36 9.83 -2.96
C ASP A 325 2.80 9.30 -2.77
N ASN A 326 3.10 8.12 -3.31
CA ASN A 326 4.40 7.45 -3.27
C ASN A 326 4.57 6.60 -4.55
N LEU A 327 5.80 6.22 -4.87
CA LEU A 327 6.12 5.50 -6.11
C LEU A 327 7.07 4.34 -5.85
N VAL A 328 6.77 3.17 -6.44
CA VAL A 328 7.68 2.02 -6.53
C VAL A 328 8.05 1.79 -7.99
N ILE A 329 9.35 1.70 -8.28
CA ILE A 329 9.86 1.33 -9.60
C ILE A 329 10.49 -0.05 -9.50
N ALA A 330 9.84 -1.05 -10.12
CA ALA A 330 10.35 -2.42 -10.21
C ALA A 330 11.37 -2.55 -11.34
N ALA A 331 12.59 -2.96 -10.99
CA ALA A 331 13.70 -3.27 -11.87
C ALA A 331 14.26 -4.68 -11.58
N GLY A 332 15.15 -5.16 -12.45
CA GLY A 332 15.93 -6.37 -12.18
C GLY A 332 17.42 -6.10 -12.38
N TYR A 333 18.28 -6.96 -11.81
CA TYR A 333 19.73 -6.80 -11.86
C TYR A 333 20.30 -6.92 -13.29
N ALA A 334 20.29 -5.80 -14.00
CA ALA A 334 20.88 -5.64 -15.31
C ALA A 334 21.21 -4.17 -15.55
N VAL A 335 22.29 -3.89 -16.31
CA VAL A 335 22.67 -2.52 -16.71
C VAL A 335 21.54 -1.81 -17.47
N SER A 336 20.72 -2.56 -18.24
CA SER A 336 19.51 -2.03 -18.88
C SER A 336 18.38 -1.73 -17.90
N GLY A 337 18.23 -2.51 -16.82
CA GLY A 337 17.28 -2.24 -15.74
C GLY A 337 17.62 -0.96 -14.99
N ALA A 338 18.88 -0.81 -14.57
CA ALA A 338 19.37 0.40 -13.89
C ALA A 338 19.24 1.66 -14.77
N LYS A 339 19.61 1.56 -16.07
CA LYS A 339 19.39 2.64 -17.04
C LYS A 339 17.91 3.03 -17.15
N ARG A 340 17.01 2.06 -17.24
CA ARG A 340 15.55 2.29 -17.35
C ARG A 340 14.98 2.97 -16.10
N ALA A 341 15.31 2.48 -14.90
CA ALA A 341 14.86 3.09 -13.65
C ALA A 341 15.29 4.57 -13.56
N ARG A 342 16.55 4.88 -13.86
CA ARG A 342 17.05 6.26 -13.94
C ARG A 342 16.32 7.10 -14.99
N SER A 343 16.06 6.56 -16.18
CA SER A 343 15.32 7.29 -17.23
C SER A 343 13.88 7.59 -16.83
N THR A 344 13.21 6.70 -16.08
CA THR A 344 11.86 6.97 -15.54
C THR A 344 11.88 8.05 -14.48
N LEU A 345 12.82 8.01 -13.54
CA LEU A 345 12.98 9.07 -12.52
C LEU A 345 13.22 10.44 -13.18
N HIS A 346 14.06 10.49 -14.22
CA HIS A 346 14.31 11.72 -14.98
C HIS A 346 13.09 12.17 -15.82
N TRP A 347 12.34 11.24 -16.42
CA TRP A 347 11.10 11.56 -17.13
C TRP A 347 10.06 12.14 -16.18
N LEU A 348 9.82 11.50 -15.03
CA LEU A 348 8.88 11.95 -14.01
C LEU A 348 9.22 13.39 -13.54
N ALA A 349 10.49 13.63 -13.18
CA ALA A 349 10.94 14.97 -12.78
C ALA A 349 10.77 16.03 -13.88
N SER A 350 11.01 15.67 -15.15
CA SER A 350 10.84 16.60 -16.29
C SER A 350 9.38 16.78 -16.76
N HIS A 351 8.45 15.94 -16.28
CA HIS A 351 7.04 15.96 -16.70
C HIS A 351 6.08 16.35 -15.55
N GLY A 352 6.59 16.99 -14.50
CA GLY A 352 5.78 17.56 -13.40
C GLY A 352 5.59 16.66 -12.17
N TYR A 353 6.18 15.46 -12.18
CA TYR A 353 6.12 14.49 -11.08
C TYR A 353 7.43 14.49 -10.26
N GLU A 354 8.01 15.67 -10.01
CA GLU A 354 9.33 15.80 -9.35
C GLU A 354 9.33 15.24 -7.93
N ASP A 355 8.31 15.52 -7.12
CA ASP A 355 8.23 14.99 -5.77
C ASP A 355 8.04 13.46 -5.75
N LEU A 356 7.33 12.87 -6.71
CA LEU A 356 7.23 11.41 -6.85
C LEU A 356 8.56 10.79 -7.28
N ALA A 357 9.31 11.42 -8.18
CA ALA A 357 10.65 10.96 -8.57
C ALA A 357 11.63 11.05 -7.37
N ARG A 358 11.64 12.19 -6.68
CA ARG A 358 12.46 12.48 -5.49
C ARG A 358 12.17 11.52 -4.33
N ASN A 359 10.91 11.10 -4.17
CA ASN A 359 10.46 10.19 -3.12
C ASN A 359 10.34 8.72 -3.57
N ALA A 360 10.74 8.37 -4.79
CA ALA A 360 10.58 7.02 -5.31
C ALA A 360 11.38 5.98 -4.53
N ILE A 361 10.79 4.80 -4.38
CA ILE A 361 11.46 3.56 -3.97
C ILE A 361 11.86 2.83 -5.25
N VAL A 362 13.11 2.39 -5.36
CA VAL A 362 13.52 1.47 -6.42
C VAL A 362 13.64 0.08 -5.81
N VAL A 363 13.00 -0.90 -6.44
CA VAL A 363 13.05 -2.32 -6.06
C VAL A 363 13.81 -3.07 -7.14
N ILE A 364 14.92 -3.72 -6.78
CA ILE A 364 15.67 -4.56 -7.71
C ILE A 364 15.44 -6.04 -7.36
N THR A 365 14.79 -6.77 -8.26
CA THR A 365 14.56 -8.21 -8.10
C THR A 365 15.67 -9.03 -8.75
N ASP A 366 16.20 -10.00 -8.01
CA ASP A 366 17.22 -10.93 -8.48
C ASP A 366 16.62 -12.16 -9.20
N LYS A 367 17.39 -12.74 -10.12
CA LYS A 367 16.94 -13.83 -11.01
C LYS A 367 18.06 -14.83 -11.28
N ASP A 368 17.70 -16.10 -11.46
CA ASP A 368 18.63 -17.20 -11.78
C ASP A 368 19.54 -16.92 -13.00
N GLU A 369 19.10 -16.08 -13.96
CA GLU A 369 19.86 -15.74 -15.17
C GLU A 369 20.69 -14.43 -15.09
N VAL A 370 20.91 -13.85 -13.91
CA VAL A 370 21.75 -12.64 -13.80
C VAL A 370 23.22 -12.98 -14.10
N SER A 371 23.66 -12.55 -15.28
CA SER A 371 25.03 -12.75 -15.77
C SER A 371 26.08 -12.28 -14.75
N SER A 372 27.08 -13.12 -14.47
CA SER A 372 28.23 -12.82 -13.61
C SER A 372 29.13 -11.67 -14.10
N ARG A 373 28.81 -11.06 -15.24
CA ARG A 373 29.42 -9.82 -15.75
C ARG A 373 28.65 -8.56 -15.34
N VAL A 374 27.53 -8.72 -14.63
CA VAL A 374 26.75 -7.63 -14.02
C VAL A 374 27.31 -7.40 -12.63
N ASP A 375 27.96 -6.26 -12.46
CA ASP A 375 28.32 -5.72 -11.15
C ASP A 375 27.04 -5.30 -10.42
N LYS A 376 26.71 -5.97 -9.31
CA LYS A 376 25.50 -5.69 -8.52
C LYS A 376 25.72 -4.47 -7.63
N ASP A 377 26.83 -4.46 -6.91
CA ASP A 377 27.26 -3.39 -6.00
C ASP A 377 27.29 -2.03 -6.72
N ALA A 378 27.88 -1.96 -7.93
CA ALA A 378 27.92 -0.73 -8.73
C ALA A 378 26.55 -0.31 -9.31
N ILE A 379 25.61 -1.25 -9.50
CA ILE A 379 24.22 -0.94 -9.83
C ILE A 379 23.49 -0.35 -8.61
N GLU A 380 23.74 -0.90 -7.42
CA GLU A 380 23.13 -0.45 -6.17
C GLU A 380 23.67 0.92 -5.74
N GLU A 381 24.98 1.15 -5.83
CA GLU A 381 25.59 2.48 -5.62
C GLU A 381 25.00 3.52 -6.58
N HIS A 382 24.88 3.19 -7.88
CA HIS A 382 24.35 4.14 -8.86
C HIS A 382 22.85 4.45 -8.68
N LEU A 383 22.04 3.48 -8.22
CA LEU A 383 20.61 3.67 -8.03
C LEU A 383 20.26 4.32 -6.69
N SER A 384 20.94 3.93 -5.60
CA SER A 384 20.75 4.55 -4.28
C SER A 384 21.09 6.04 -4.26
N GLY A 385 21.99 6.49 -5.14
CA GLY A 385 22.29 7.92 -5.35
C GLY A 385 21.21 8.73 -6.07
N ILE A 386 20.11 8.13 -6.55
CA ILE A 386 19.06 8.83 -7.34
C ILE A 386 17.61 8.56 -6.91
N CYS A 387 17.36 7.74 -5.88
CA CYS A 387 16.03 7.46 -5.32
C CYS A 387 16.01 7.67 -3.80
N ARG A 388 14.83 7.70 -3.16
CA ARG A 388 14.74 7.84 -1.69
C ARG A 388 15.31 6.62 -0.97
N GLU A 389 14.97 5.43 -1.47
CA GLU A 389 15.29 4.16 -0.83
C GLU A 389 15.43 3.09 -1.92
N LEU A 390 16.47 2.27 -1.81
CA LEU A 390 16.78 1.18 -2.74
C LEU A 390 16.68 -0.14 -1.98
N ILE A 391 15.89 -1.09 -2.48
CA ILE A 391 15.66 -2.36 -1.79
C ILE A 391 15.86 -3.53 -2.76
N ALA A 392 16.75 -4.45 -2.40
CA ALA A 392 17.02 -5.67 -3.12
C ALA A 392 16.04 -6.78 -2.71
N VAL A 393 15.31 -7.35 -3.65
CA VAL A 393 14.50 -8.56 -3.45
C VAL A 393 15.30 -9.76 -3.97
N PRO A 394 15.71 -10.71 -3.11
CA PRO A 394 16.47 -11.88 -3.53
C PRO A 394 15.63 -12.79 -4.43
N HIS A 395 16.30 -13.61 -5.24
CA HIS A 395 15.58 -14.52 -6.13
C HIS A 395 14.79 -15.56 -5.31
N ASP A 396 13.48 -15.66 -5.56
CA ASP A 396 12.60 -16.63 -4.92
C ASP A 396 11.60 -17.23 -5.90
N ARG A 397 11.39 -18.55 -5.80
CA ARG A 397 10.55 -19.31 -6.74
C ARG A 397 9.07 -19.08 -6.50
N GLY A 398 8.66 -18.97 -5.23
CA GLY A 398 7.31 -18.50 -4.83
C GLY A 398 6.98 -17.04 -5.19
N VAL A 399 7.83 -16.37 -5.98
CA VAL A 399 7.60 -15.06 -6.60
C VAL A 399 7.80 -15.11 -8.12
N ALA A 400 8.76 -15.93 -8.58
CA ALA A 400 9.23 -15.97 -9.96
C ALA A 400 8.53 -16.99 -10.87
N ASP A 401 7.95 -18.07 -10.31
CA ASP A 401 7.37 -19.17 -11.09
C ASP A 401 6.03 -18.80 -11.77
N GLY A 402 5.51 -17.59 -11.51
CA GLY A 402 4.29 -17.06 -12.13
C GLY A 402 2.97 -17.50 -11.46
N ASP A 403 3.07 -18.33 -10.43
CA ASP A 403 1.97 -18.89 -9.65
C ASP A 403 1.58 -17.99 -8.44
N LEU A 404 0.67 -18.49 -7.61
CA LEU A 404 0.20 -17.94 -6.34
C LEU A 404 1.35 -17.52 -5.39
N VAL A 405 1.35 -16.25 -4.99
CA VAL A 405 2.28 -15.65 -4.03
C VAL A 405 1.65 -15.64 -2.63
N THR A 406 2.09 -16.53 -1.73
CA THR A 406 1.73 -16.48 -0.29
C THR A 406 2.94 -16.24 0.61
N LEU A 407 2.77 -15.44 1.67
CA LEU A 407 3.87 -15.05 2.57
C LEU A 407 4.37 -16.17 3.49
N ASP A 408 3.71 -17.33 3.56
CA ASP A 408 4.18 -18.44 4.38
C ASP A 408 5.29 -19.25 3.70
N VAL A 409 5.20 -19.47 2.38
CA VAL A 409 6.15 -20.26 1.58
C VAL A 409 7.43 -19.51 1.17
N LEU A 410 7.41 -18.18 1.17
CA LEU A 410 8.56 -17.35 0.79
C LEU A 410 9.75 -17.49 1.76
N LYS A 411 10.97 -17.37 1.22
CA LYS A 411 12.21 -17.38 2.00
C LYS A 411 12.21 -16.22 3.01
N PRO A 412 12.80 -16.40 4.22
CA PRO A 412 12.87 -15.34 5.23
C PRO A 412 13.41 -14.00 4.71
N GLU A 413 14.38 -14.06 3.80
CA GLU A 413 15.03 -12.91 3.16
C GLU A 413 14.07 -12.15 2.22
N THR A 414 13.30 -12.87 1.40
CA THR A 414 12.28 -12.31 0.50
C THR A 414 11.18 -11.60 1.30
N ARG A 415 10.72 -12.23 2.38
CA ARG A 415 9.68 -11.67 3.27
C ARG A 415 10.18 -10.42 3.97
N ARG A 416 11.44 -10.42 4.40
CA ARG A 416 12.07 -9.24 4.97
C ARG A 416 12.16 -8.11 3.95
N ALA A 417 12.55 -8.38 2.70
CA ALA A 417 12.57 -7.37 1.65
C ALA A 417 11.16 -6.77 1.42
N TYR A 418 10.09 -7.56 1.42
CA TYR A 418 8.72 -7.04 1.36
C TYR A 418 8.30 -6.24 2.60
N LYS A 419 8.79 -6.56 3.81
CA LYS A 419 8.61 -5.69 5.00
C LYS A 419 9.37 -4.38 4.86
N GLU A 420 10.61 -4.42 4.35
CA GLU A 420 11.42 -3.23 4.12
C GLU A 420 10.74 -2.32 3.09
N ILE A 421 10.20 -2.88 1.99
CA ILE A 421 9.39 -2.13 1.01
C ILE A 421 8.08 -1.60 1.62
N ALA A 422 7.33 -2.41 2.38
CA ALA A 422 6.10 -1.96 3.03
C ALA A 422 6.36 -0.83 4.05
N ALA A 423 7.48 -0.87 4.79
CA ALA A 423 7.89 0.20 5.70
C ALA A 423 8.31 1.46 4.93
N ALA A 424 9.11 1.33 3.86
CA ALA A 424 9.49 2.42 2.98
C ALA A 424 8.27 3.09 2.30
N ILE A 425 7.24 2.31 1.96
CA ILE A 425 5.98 2.80 1.43
C ILE A 425 5.24 3.62 2.50
N VAL A 426 5.04 3.05 3.69
CA VAL A 426 4.31 3.72 4.77
C VAL A 426 5.03 4.98 5.25
N ASP A 427 6.37 5.01 5.31
CA ASP A 427 7.13 6.22 5.69
C ASP A 427 7.14 7.33 4.62
N GLY A 428 6.81 6.99 3.37
CA GLY A 428 6.62 8.00 2.31
C GLY A 428 5.30 8.76 2.41
N TYR A 429 4.29 8.20 3.08
CA TYR A 429 3.00 8.87 3.33
C TYR A 429 3.16 9.98 4.38
N ARG A 430 2.82 11.23 4.05
CA ARG A 430 3.09 12.41 4.89
C ARG A 430 1.83 13.21 5.20
#